data_AF-A0A3D3K4U5-F1
#
_entry.id   AF-A0A3D3K4U5-F1
#
_cell.length_a   1.000
_cell.length_b   1.000
_cell.length_c   1.000
_cell.angle_alpha   90.00
_cell.angle_beta   90.00
_cell.angle_gamma   90.00
#
_symmetry.space_group_name_H-M   'P 1'
#
loop_
_entity.id
_entity.type
_entity.pdbx_description
1 polymer ?
#
loop_
_entity_poly.entity_id
_entity_poly.type
_entity_poly.pdbx_seq_one_letter_code
_entity_poly.pdbx_strand_id
1 'polypeptide(L)'
;MNKPITEFIEKYYLHFNAAALVDASKGYVAHLKDGGKMLISLAGAMSTAELGKILAEMIRQDKVAIISCTGANLEEDLMNLVAHSHYERVPN
;
A
#
# COMPACT_ATOMS: atom_id res chain seq x y z
N MET A 1 -12.67 7.01 -18.83
CA MET A 1 -11.98 7.48 -17.62
C MET A 1 -10.50 7.58 -17.93
N ASN A 2 -9.90 8.74 -17.66
CA ASN A 2 -8.48 8.95 -17.89
C ASN A 2 -7.65 8.14 -16.87
N LYS A 3 -6.60 7.44 -17.30
CA LYS A 3 -5.71 6.65 -16.40
C LYS A 3 -4.29 7.22 -16.43
N PRO A 4 -4.09 8.49 -16.02
CA PRO A 4 -2.84 9.21 -16.25
C PRO A 4 -1.63 8.52 -15.60
N ILE A 5 -1.80 7.89 -14.43
CA ILE A 5 -0.72 7.14 -13.76
C ILE A 5 -0.40 5.83 -14.48
N THR A 6 -1.41 5.08 -14.93
CA THR A 6 -1.17 3.86 -15.70
C THR A 6 -0.45 4.17 -17.00
N GLU A 7 -0.93 5.16 -17.75
CA GLU A 7 -0.32 5.59 -19.02
C GLU A 7 1.12 6.08 -18.82
N PHE A 8 1.38 6.82 -17.75
CA PHE A 8 2.73 7.27 -17.39
C PHE A 8 3.66 6.07 -17.12
N ILE A 9 3.24 5.16 -16.25
CA ILE A 9 4.05 4.00 -15.86
C ILE A 9 4.31 3.10 -17.08
N GLU A 10 3.29 2.78 -17.87
CA GLU A 10 3.45 1.95 -19.08
C GLU A 10 4.35 2.58 -20.14
N LYS A 11 4.37 3.91 -20.24
CA LYS A 11 5.22 4.62 -21.20
C LYS A 11 6.69 4.69 -20.76
N TYR A 12 6.95 4.89 -19.47
CA TYR A 12 8.31 5.24 -18.99
C TYR A 12 9.02 4.11 -18.24
N TYR A 13 8.30 3.15 -17.66
CA TYR A 13 8.89 2.16 -16.74
C TYR A 13 9.19 0.86 -17.48
N LEU A 14 10.14 0.92 -18.43
CA LEU A 14 10.37 -0.16 -19.41
C LEU A 14 11.48 -1.15 -19.04
N HIS A 15 12.39 -0.79 -18.12
CA HIS A 15 13.58 -1.58 -17.83
C HIS A 15 13.89 -1.64 -16.32
N PHE A 16 14.71 -2.62 -15.92
CA PHE A 16 15.20 -2.80 -14.55
C PHE A 16 14.05 -2.85 -13.51
N ASN A 17 14.26 -2.25 -12.35
CA ASN A 17 13.27 -2.21 -11.27
C ASN A 17 11.98 -1.47 -11.67
N ALA A 18 12.04 -0.57 -12.66
CA ALA A 18 10.86 0.12 -13.14
C ALA A 18 9.92 -0.86 -13.87
N ALA A 19 10.46 -1.74 -14.71
CA ALA A 19 9.67 -2.80 -15.37
C ALA A 19 9.03 -3.75 -14.34
N ALA A 20 9.78 -4.12 -13.30
CA ALA A 20 9.27 -4.98 -12.23
C ALA A 20 8.03 -4.40 -11.52
N LEU A 21 7.94 -3.07 -11.39
CA LEU A 21 6.73 -2.42 -10.86
C LEU A 21 5.52 -2.64 -11.78
N VAL A 22 5.71 -2.53 -13.10
CA VAL A 22 4.64 -2.74 -14.09
C VAL A 22 4.15 -4.17 -14.03
N ASP A 23 5.09 -5.13 -14.03
CA ASP A 23 4.77 -6.56 -13.98
C ASP A 23 4.06 -6.93 -12.68
N ALA A 24 4.51 -6.41 -11.54
CA ALA A 24 3.84 -6.61 -10.25
C ALA A 24 2.42 -6.05 -10.26
N SER A 25 2.20 -4.87 -10.85
CA SER A 25 0.88 -4.26 -10.94
C SER A 25 -0.09 -5.10 -11.79
N LYS A 26 0.39 -5.61 -12.94
CA LYS A 26 -0.40 -6.45 -13.86
C LYS A 26 -0.69 -7.81 -13.23
N GLY A 27 0.31 -8.42 -12.59
CA GLY A 27 0.16 -9.68 -11.87
C GLY A 27 -0.86 -9.59 -10.74
N TYR A 28 -0.86 -8.49 -9.98
CA TYR A 28 -1.85 -8.27 -8.93
C TYR A 28 -3.28 -8.12 -9.49
N VAL A 29 -3.45 -7.36 -10.57
CA VAL A 29 -4.77 -7.22 -11.22
C VAL A 29 -5.28 -8.59 -11.72
N ALA A 30 -4.41 -9.41 -12.32
CA ALA A 30 -4.75 -10.76 -12.74
C ALA A 30 -5.15 -11.64 -11.55
N HIS A 31 -4.35 -11.64 -10.47
CA HIS A 31 -4.63 -12.39 -9.24
C HIS A 31 -6.01 -12.07 -8.66
N LEU A 32 -6.38 -10.78 -8.61
CA LEU A 32 -7.71 -10.36 -8.16
C LEU A 32 -8.82 -10.82 -9.11
N LYS A 33 -8.60 -10.70 -10.43
CA LYS A 33 -9.57 -11.13 -11.45
C LYS A 33 -9.86 -12.63 -11.37
N ASP A 34 -8.85 -13.42 -11.01
CA ASP A 34 -8.96 -14.87 -10.85
C ASP A 34 -9.56 -15.29 -9.49
N GLY A 35 -10.07 -14.33 -8.70
CA GLY A 35 -10.68 -14.58 -7.39
C GLY A 35 -9.66 -14.80 -6.27
N GLY A 36 -8.39 -14.50 -6.51
CA GLY A 36 -7.32 -14.62 -5.54
C GLY A 36 -7.44 -13.59 -4.41
N LYS A 37 -7.07 -14.00 -3.20
CA LYS A 37 -7.00 -13.11 -2.03
C LYS A 37 -5.58 -12.59 -1.85
N MET A 38 -5.44 -11.29 -1.56
CA MET A 38 -4.13 -10.68 -1.36
C MET A 38 -3.72 -10.69 0.12
N LEU A 39 -2.53 -11.21 0.37
CA LEU A 39 -1.82 -11.10 1.64
C LEU A 39 -0.65 -10.13 1.47
N ILE A 40 -0.51 -9.17 2.39
CA ILE A 40 0.62 -8.26 2.44
C ILE A 40 1.42 -8.53 3.71
N SER A 41 2.73 -8.74 3.57
CA SER A 41 3.66 -8.80 4.70
C SER A 41 4.37 -7.45 4.84
N LEU A 42 4.25 -6.80 5.98
CA LEU A 42 4.85 -5.49 6.26
C LEU A 42 5.99 -5.62 7.27
N ALA A 43 7.13 -5.01 6.93
CA ALA A 43 8.23 -4.81 7.86
C ALA A 43 7.87 -3.72 8.90
N GLY A 44 8.78 -3.44 9.84
CA GLY A 44 8.58 -2.38 10.84
C GLY A 44 8.55 -0.98 10.23
N ALA A 45 8.00 -0.02 10.99
CA ALA A 45 7.96 1.42 10.67
C ALA A 45 7.19 1.82 9.40
N MET A 46 6.35 0.95 8.85
CA MET A 46 5.53 1.29 7.68
C MET A 46 4.29 2.10 8.07
N SER A 47 3.79 1.96 9.30
CA SER A 47 2.78 2.83 9.92
C SER A 47 3.26 4.29 10.00
N THR A 48 4.51 4.51 10.41
CA THR A 48 5.13 5.85 10.48
C THR A 48 5.31 6.48 9.10
N ALA A 49 5.56 5.66 8.09
CA ALA A 49 5.57 6.08 6.68
C ALA A 49 4.15 6.33 6.11
N GLU A 50 3.11 6.25 6.96
CA GLU A 50 1.70 6.45 6.64
C GLU A 50 1.14 5.51 5.57
N LEU A 51 1.75 4.33 5.39
CA LEU A 51 1.29 3.35 4.40
C LEU A 51 -0.15 2.87 4.69
N GLY A 52 -0.58 2.95 5.96
CA GLY A 52 -1.93 2.67 6.40
C GLY A 52 -3.00 3.47 5.64
N LYS A 53 -2.71 4.69 5.16
CA LYS A 53 -3.66 5.48 4.35
C LYS A 53 -3.98 4.82 3.02
N ILE A 54 -2.97 4.26 2.36
CA ILE A 54 -3.12 3.54 1.08
C ILE A 54 -3.80 2.20 1.32
N LEU A 55 -3.32 1.45 2.33
CA LEU A 55 -3.85 0.12 2.64
C LEU A 55 -5.29 0.16 3.11
N ALA A 56 -5.69 1.16 3.90
CA ALA A 56 -7.07 1.32 4.35
C ALA A 56 -8.04 1.41 3.17
N GLU A 57 -7.69 2.16 2.11
CA GLU A 57 -8.53 2.24 0.92
C GLU A 57 -8.56 0.93 0.14
N MET A 58 -7.41 0.26 0.03
CA MET A 58 -7.33 -1.04 -0.64
C MET A 58 -8.12 -2.12 0.09
N ILE A 59 -8.17 -2.09 1.43
CA ILE A 59 -9.00 -2.98 2.25
C ILE A 59 -10.49 -2.66 2.03
N ARG A 60 -10.90 -1.38 2.06
CA ARG A 60 -12.30 -0.98 1.82
C ARG A 60 -12.81 -1.39 0.44
N GLN A 61 -11.93 -1.44 -0.55
CA GLN A 61 -12.24 -1.90 -1.90
C GLN A 61 -12.11 -3.43 -2.09
N ASP A 62 -11.93 -4.20 -1.02
CA ASP A 62 -11.77 -5.66 -1.03
C ASP A 62 -10.58 -6.14 -1.88
N LYS A 63 -9.53 -5.32 -1.98
CA LYS A 63 -8.31 -5.63 -2.74
C LYS A 63 -7.22 -6.25 -1.87
N VAL A 64 -7.25 -6.01 -0.56
CA VAL A 64 -6.32 -6.59 0.43
C VAL A 64 -7.12 -7.33 1.50
N ALA A 65 -6.86 -8.63 1.64
CA ALA A 65 -7.63 -9.49 2.53
C ALA A 65 -6.89 -9.82 3.84
N ILE A 66 -5.56 -9.87 3.81
CA ILE A 66 -4.74 -10.26 4.96
C ILE A 66 -3.53 -9.33 5.05
N ILE A 67 -3.22 -8.86 6.25
CA ILE A 67 -1.97 -8.17 6.57
C ILE A 67 -1.25 -8.93 7.67
N SER A 68 0.01 -9.27 7.41
CA SER A 68 0.96 -9.78 8.41
C SER A 68 1.97 -8.68 8.69
N CYS A 69 1.99 -8.15 9.90
CA CYS A 69 2.90 -7.06 10.28
C CYS A 69 3.47 -7.28 11.68
N THR A 70 4.51 -6.51 12.02
CA THR A 70 4.98 -6.42 13.40
C THR A 70 3.98 -5.67 14.27
N GLY A 71 3.95 -5.95 15.58
CA GLY A 71 3.05 -5.29 16.54
C GLY A 71 3.12 -3.76 16.49
N ALA A 72 4.32 -3.20 16.28
CA ALA A 72 4.53 -1.76 16.16
C ALA A 72 3.65 -1.08 15.09
N ASN A 73 3.43 -1.73 13.93
CA ASN A 73 2.58 -1.15 12.90
C ASN A 73 1.12 -1.06 13.36
N LEU A 74 0.63 -2.08 14.06
CA LEU A 74 -0.74 -2.13 14.57
C LEU A 74 -0.95 -1.15 15.73
N GLU A 75 0.01 -1.13 16.66
CA GLU A 75 0.00 -0.21 17.80
C GLU A 75 -0.06 1.25 17.33
N GLU A 76 0.76 1.61 16.34
CA GLU A 76 0.81 2.97 15.81
C GLU A 76 -0.43 3.35 14.99
N ASP A 77 -0.98 2.45 14.19
CA ASP A 77 -2.27 2.69 13.51
C ASP A 77 -3.39 2.95 14.53
N LEU A 78 -3.42 2.21 15.65
CA LEU A 78 -4.37 2.45 16.73
C LEU A 78 -4.11 3.78 17.44
N MET A 79 -2.85 4.11 17.73
CA MET A 79 -2.47 5.40 18.33
C MET A 79 -2.88 6.57 17.43
N ASN A 80 -2.68 6.47 16.12
CA ASN A 80 -3.17 7.45 15.16
C ASN A 80 -4.70 7.56 15.25
N LEU A 81 -5.44 6.45 15.28
CA LEU A 81 -6.89 6.53 15.39
C LEU A 81 -7.37 7.32 16.63
N VAL A 82 -6.74 7.13 17.79
CA VAL A 82 -7.21 7.72 19.06
C VAL A 82 -6.57 9.07 19.40
N ALA A 83 -5.37 9.34 18.89
CA ALA A 83 -4.55 10.45 19.35
C ALA A 83 -3.82 11.21 18.23
N HIS A 84 -4.17 11.04 16.95
CA HIS A 84 -3.50 11.73 15.84
C HIS A 84 -3.35 13.24 16.04
N SER A 85 -4.37 13.90 16.60
CA SER A 85 -4.36 15.34 16.87
C SER A 85 -3.36 15.79 17.94
N HIS A 86 -2.77 14.84 18.67
CA HIS A 86 -1.77 15.08 19.72
C HIS A 86 -0.34 14.76 19.24
N TYR A 87 -0.18 14.24 18.03
CA TYR A 87 1.11 13.99 17.41
C TYR A 87 1.45 15.13 16.46
N GLU A 88 2.51 15.86 16.79
CA GLU A 88 3.09 16.85 15.89
C GLU A 88 4.40 16.32 15.31
N ARG A 89 4.59 16.53 14.00
CA ARG A 89 5.88 16.29 13.39
C ARG A 89 6.88 17.30 13.97
N VAL A 90 7.84 16.82 14.75
CA VAL A 90 8.94 17.65 15.24
C VAL A 90 9.83 18.03 14.05
N PRO A 91 9.92 19.31 13.67
CA PRO A 91 10.77 19.74 12.57
C PRO A 91 12.24 19.67 12.97
N ASN A 92 13.06 19.06 12.12
CA ASN A 92 14.49 19.32 11.96
C ASN A 92 14.79 19.34 10.46
#